data_AF-A0A7S1UKW6-F1
#
_entry.id   AF-A0A7S1UKW6-F1
#
_cell.length_a   1.000
_cell.length_b   1.000
_cell.length_c   1.000
_cell.angle_alpha   90.00
_cell.angle_beta   90.00
_cell.angle_gamma   90.00
#
_symmetry.space_group_name_H-M   'P 1'
#
loop_
_entity.id
_entity.type
_entity.pdbx_description
1 polymer ?
#
loop_
_entity_poly.entity_id
_entity_poly.type
_entity_poly.pdbx_seq_one_letter_code
_entity_poly.pdbx_strand_id
1 'polypeptide(L)'
;MKAGEEHNFDTLRAYELTLRGGSPNVFRGFLIRLGDPIEENDFPPRTTFAFTINDDETQLLMLCETVEMVGGITHKNKLDKENITTMIKMDERAVGMTLDVTVVVRNNDEESLYYYSNFTMNALDVTASPSMSPTNPDGTTNPPVTPTAGPSAAPTSAPTTLPTVMPTMSSAAFASQTSVAFTILGSLMVASFL
;
A
#
# COMPACT_ATOMS: atom_id res chain seq x y z
N MET A 1 10.16 10.69 5.90
CA MET A 1 11.01 9.56 5.54
C MET A 1 12.44 10.06 5.42
N LYS A 2 13.43 9.35 5.97
CA LYS A 2 14.84 9.64 5.71
C LYS A 2 15.32 8.67 4.64
N ALA A 3 16.14 9.15 3.70
CA ALA A 3 16.69 8.26 2.67
C ALA A 3 17.50 7.13 3.33
N GLY A 4 17.31 5.90 2.86
CA GLY A 4 17.94 4.70 3.43
C GLY A 4 17.30 4.17 4.72
N GLU A 5 16.18 4.73 5.18
CA GLU A 5 15.39 4.16 6.28
C GLU A 5 14.38 3.15 5.74
N GLU A 6 14.17 2.06 6.48
CA GLU A 6 13.11 1.09 6.21
C GLU A 6 11.77 1.58 6.74
N HIS A 7 10.73 1.45 5.92
CA HIS A 7 9.39 1.86 6.27
C HIS A 7 8.41 0.69 6.15
N ASN A 8 7.83 0.32 7.29
CA ASN A 8 6.86 -0.77 7.39
C ASN A 8 5.44 -0.23 7.34
N PHE A 9 4.56 -0.91 6.62
CA PHE A 9 3.13 -0.64 6.60
C PHE A 9 2.34 -1.94 6.49
N ASP A 10 1.13 -1.94 7.03
CA ASP A 10 0.28 -3.14 7.02
C ASP A 10 -0.34 -3.40 5.64
N THR A 11 -0.40 -4.66 5.22
CA THR A 11 -1.18 -5.09 4.05
C THR A 11 -2.67 -4.81 4.26
N LEU A 12 -3.42 -4.75 3.16
CA LEU A 12 -4.87 -4.47 3.09
C LEU A 12 -5.28 -3.07 3.58
N ARG A 13 -4.37 -2.29 4.18
CA ARG A 13 -4.61 -0.91 4.63
C ARG A 13 -4.04 0.08 3.62
N ALA A 14 -4.81 1.13 3.33
CA ALA A 14 -4.37 2.23 2.49
C ALA A 14 -3.67 3.30 3.35
N TYR A 15 -2.52 3.77 2.89
CA TYR A 15 -1.71 4.81 3.52
C TYR A 15 -1.62 6.01 2.59
N GLU A 16 -1.74 7.21 3.16
CA GLU A 16 -1.57 8.45 2.41
C GLU A 16 -0.09 8.79 2.30
N LEU A 17 0.39 8.91 1.07
CA LEU A 17 1.70 9.44 0.75
C LEU A 17 1.53 10.89 0.28
N THR A 18 2.14 11.81 1.01
CA THR A 18 2.13 13.24 0.66
C THR A 18 3.53 13.71 0.29
N LEU A 19 3.69 14.22 -0.93
CA LEU A 19 4.89 14.94 -1.35
C LEU A 19 4.62 16.44 -1.22
N ARG A 20 5.47 17.16 -0.48
CA ARG A 20 5.37 18.62 -0.31
C ARG A 20 6.65 19.32 -0.73
N GLY A 21 6.51 20.42 -1.47
CA GLY A 21 7.56 21.40 -1.65
C GLY A 21 7.87 22.07 -0.31
N GLY A 22 9.16 22.20 0.03
CA GLY A 22 9.55 22.92 1.24
C GLY A 22 9.37 24.41 1.02
N SER A 23 8.53 25.11 1.80
CA SER A 23 8.28 26.55 1.66
C SER A 23 9.59 27.35 1.59
N PRO A 24 9.75 28.30 0.64
CA PRO A 24 8.78 28.79 -0.34
C PRO A 24 8.79 28.01 -1.68
N ASN A 25 9.39 26.83 -1.72
CA ASN A 25 9.61 26.08 -2.96
C ASN A 25 8.36 25.30 -3.39
N VAL A 26 8.05 25.40 -4.68
CA VAL A 26 7.10 24.57 -5.42
C VAL A 26 7.87 23.57 -6.30
N PHE A 27 7.19 22.54 -6.78
CA PHE A 27 7.72 21.62 -7.80
C PHE A 27 6.79 21.54 -9.00
N ARG A 28 7.33 21.27 -10.19
CA ARG A 28 6.59 21.27 -11.47
C ARG A 28 6.24 19.87 -11.96
N GLY A 29 7.03 18.89 -11.55
CA GLY A 29 6.82 17.50 -11.90
C GLY A 29 7.34 16.59 -10.81
N PHE A 30 6.88 15.35 -10.83
CA PHE A 30 7.37 14.29 -9.97
C PHE A 30 7.17 12.95 -10.66
N LEU A 31 7.88 11.95 -10.15
CA LEU A 31 7.74 10.54 -10.49
C LEU A 31 7.92 9.76 -9.19
N ILE A 32 6.90 8.99 -8.80
CA ILE A 32 6.98 8.05 -7.68
C ILE A 32 6.83 6.65 -8.24
N ARG A 33 7.77 5.75 -7.95
CA ARG A 33 7.76 4.36 -8.40
C ARG A 33 7.96 3.43 -7.22
N LEU A 34 7.19 2.34 -7.18
CA LEU A 34 7.37 1.27 -6.21
C LEU A 34 7.88 0.04 -6.94
N GLY A 35 9.19 -0.20 -6.83
CA GLY A 35 9.90 -1.34 -7.38
C GLY A 35 9.49 -2.66 -6.75
N ASP A 36 9.91 -3.74 -7.40
CA ASP A 36 9.65 -5.11 -6.94
C ASP A 36 10.32 -5.40 -5.59
N PRO A 37 9.75 -6.30 -4.78
CA PRO A 37 10.41 -6.80 -3.58
C PRO A 37 11.64 -7.62 -3.95
N ILE A 38 12.58 -7.73 -3.00
CA ILE A 38 13.85 -8.47 -3.17
C ILE A 38 13.64 -9.99 -2.91
N GLU A 39 12.40 -10.47 -2.77
CA GLU A 39 12.17 -11.87 -2.41
C GLU A 39 12.37 -12.83 -3.59
N GLU A 40 13.02 -13.96 -3.30
CA GLU A 40 13.29 -15.09 -4.19
C GLU A 40 12.05 -16.01 -4.34
N ASN A 41 10.86 -15.43 -4.42
CA ASN A 41 9.65 -16.21 -4.69
C ASN A 41 9.42 -16.29 -6.20
N ASP A 42 8.97 -17.44 -6.70
CA ASP A 42 8.65 -17.66 -8.13
C ASP A 42 7.57 -16.69 -8.67
N PHE A 43 6.81 -16.05 -7.76
CA PHE A 43 5.77 -15.07 -8.07
C PHE A 43 5.87 -13.89 -7.10
N PRO A 44 6.67 -12.86 -7.39
CA PRO A 44 6.73 -11.68 -6.54
C PRO A 44 5.37 -10.95 -6.54
N PRO A 45 4.96 -10.38 -5.40
CA PRO A 45 3.74 -9.59 -5.32
C PRO A 45 3.83 -8.39 -6.26
N ARG A 46 2.72 -8.10 -6.93
CA ARG A 46 2.66 -7.07 -7.98
C ARG A 46 2.45 -5.70 -7.37
N THR A 47 3.37 -4.77 -7.63
CA THR A 47 3.24 -3.36 -7.18
C THR A 47 2.47 -2.50 -8.18
N THR A 48 2.15 -3.03 -9.37
CA THR A 48 1.45 -2.31 -10.46
C THR A 48 0.18 -1.59 -10.00
N PHE A 49 -0.57 -2.20 -9.08
CA PHE A 49 -1.83 -1.67 -8.55
C PHE A 49 -1.69 -1.04 -7.15
N ALA A 50 -0.46 -0.79 -6.70
CA ALA A 50 -0.21 -0.29 -5.35
C ALA A 50 -0.70 1.15 -5.14
N PHE A 51 -0.80 1.94 -6.20
CA PHE A 51 -1.17 3.36 -6.12
C PHE A 51 -2.63 3.61 -6.48
N THR A 52 -3.29 4.45 -5.68
CA THR A 52 -4.59 5.05 -6.02
C THR A 52 -4.44 6.58 -6.06
N ILE A 53 -5.02 7.17 -7.11
CA ILE A 53 -4.95 8.61 -7.36
C ILE A 53 -6.13 9.30 -6.69
N ASN A 54 -5.82 10.30 -5.86
CA ASN A 54 -6.80 11.16 -5.21
C ASN A 54 -6.70 12.64 -5.66
N ASP A 55 -5.75 12.94 -6.55
CA ASP A 55 -5.39 14.29 -6.95
C ASP A 55 -5.50 14.42 -8.49
N ASP A 56 -6.19 15.46 -8.96
CA ASP A 56 -6.51 15.67 -10.37
C ASP A 56 -5.28 16.05 -11.21
N GLU A 57 -4.19 16.48 -10.58
CA GLU A 57 -2.92 16.79 -11.21
C GLU A 57 -2.00 15.57 -11.38
N THR A 58 -2.44 14.40 -10.93
CA THR A 58 -1.66 13.16 -10.95
C THR A 58 -2.26 12.09 -11.86
N GLN A 59 -1.41 11.23 -12.44
CA GLN A 59 -1.77 10.14 -13.33
C GLN A 59 -0.93 8.88 -13.07
N LEU A 60 -1.49 7.71 -13.39
CA LEU A 60 -0.77 6.43 -13.30
C LEU A 60 0.27 6.38 -14.42
N LEU A 61 1.44 5.82 -14.11
CA LEU A 61 2.49 5.60 -15.09
C LEU A 61 2.28 4.27 -15.80
N MET A 62 1.43 4.26 -16.84
CA MET A 62 1.12 3.04 -17.59
C MET A 62 2.31 2.42 -18.34
N LEU A 63 3.38 3.18 -18.58
CA LEU A 63 4.57 2.68 -19.27
C LEU A 63 5.35 1.63 -18.44
N CYS A 64 5.12 1.55 -17.12
CA CYS A 64 5.80 0.59 -16.25
C CYS A 64 5.08 -0.76 -16.12
N GLU A 65 3.82 -0.86 -16.57
CA GLU A 65 3.01 -2.07 -16.35
C GLU A 65 3.51 -3.27 -17.17
N THR A 66 4.09 -3.04 -18.35
CA THR A 66 4.39 -4.10 -19.31
C THR A 66 5.79 -4.69 -19.18
N VAL A 67 6.72 -4.03 -18.50
CA VAL A 67 8.14 -4.41 -18.53
C VAL A 67 8.65 -4.83 -17.16
N GLU A 68 8.20 -4.21 -16.08
CA GLU A 68 8.85 -4.36 -14.77
C GLU A 68 7.88 -4.69 -13.64
N MET A 69 6.58 -4.88 -13.90
CA MET A 69 5.54 -5.03 -12.86
C MET A 69 5.49 -3.88 -11.82
N VAL A 70 6.22 -2.79 -12.07
CA VAL A 70 6.37 -1.63 -11.19
C VAL A 70 5.14 -0.74 -11.23
N GLY A 71 4.56 -0.48 -10.07
CA GLY A 71 3.58 0.59 -9.88
C GLY A 71 4.25 1.95 -9.91
N GLY A 72 3.63 2.93 -10.56
CA GLY A 72 4.13 4.29 -10.54
C GLY A 72 3.08 5.34 -10.82
N ILE A 73 3.34 6.55 -10.34
CA ILE A 73 2.53 7.73 -10.59
C ILE A 73 3.41 8.92 -10.99
N THR A 74 2.84 9.81 -11.78
CA THR A 74 3.49 11.03 -12.26
C THR A 74 2.48 12.18 -12.35
N HIS A 75 2.97 13.35 -12.72
CA HIS A 75 2.19 14.56 -12.94
C HIS A 75 1.49 14.54 -14.32
N LYS A 76 0.34 15.21 -14.43
CA LYS A 76 -0.37 15.42 -15.72
C LYS A 76 0.12 16.66 -16.48
N ASN A 77 0.55 17.69 -15.77
CA ASN A 77 0.95 18.97 -16.36
C ASN A 77 2.14 19.61 -15.62
N LYS A 78 2.72 20.62 -16.25
CA LYS A 78 3.92 21.34 -15.76
C LYS A 78 3.60 22.57 -14.89
N LEU A 79 2.39 22.66 -14.32
CA LEU A 79 2.02 23.73 -13.39
C LEU A 79 2.74 23.53 -12.05
N ASP A 80 3.00 24.64 -11.38
CA ASP A 80 3.62 24.65 -10.05
C ASP A 80 2.69 23.99 -9.02
N LYS A 81 3.28 23.14 -8.18
CA LYS A 81 2.59 22.35 -7.15
C LYS A 81 3.25 22.59 -5.81
N GLU A 82 2.44 22.87 -4.80
CA GLU A 82 2.90 22.95 -3.41
C GLU A 82 2.94 21.57 -2.75
N ASN A 83 1.94 20.74 -3.06
CA ASN A 83 1.82 19.39 -2.56
C ASN A 83 1.04 18.51 -3.53
N ILE A 84 1.25 17.20 -3.44
CA ILE A 84 0.41 16.16 -4.05
C ILE A 84 0.17 15.06 -3.03
N THR A 85 -1.01 14.45 -3.08
CA THR A 85 -1.39 13.31 -2.24
C THR A 85 -1.79 12.11 -3.09
N THR A 86 -1.37 10.92 -2.67
CA THR A 86 -1.77 9.64 -3.27
C THR A 86 -1.97 8.61 -2.16
N MET A 87 -2.68 7.53 -2.46
CA MET A 87 -2.76 6.40 -1.55
C MET A 87 -1.88 5.26 -2.07
N ILE A 88 -1.14 4.63 -1.15
CA ILE A 88 -0.47 3.36 -1.37
C ILE A 88 -1.19 2.26 -0.60
N LYS A 89 -1.45 1.12 -1.23
CA LYS A 89 -2.05 -0.07 -0.64
C LYS A 89 -1.42 -1.32 -1.26
N MET A 90 -1.04 -2.28 -0.42
CA MET A 90 -0.60 -3.61 -0.88
C MET A 90 -1.57 -4.66 -0.38
N ASP A 91 -1.95 -5.58 -1.25
CA ASP A 91 -2.85 -6.68 -0.89
C ASP A 91 -2.11 -7.91 -0.34
N GLU A 92 -0.81 -8.00 -0.59
CA GLU A 92 0.05 -9.12 -0.22
C GLU A 92 1.32 -8.63 0.48
N ARG A 93 1.89 -9.50 1.33
CA ARG A 93 3.16 -9.25 2.01
C ARG A 93 4.28 -9.09 0.99
N ALA A 94 5.09 -8.05 1.15
CA ALA A 94 6.22 -7.74 0.27
C ALA A 94 7.31 -7.02 1.07
N VAL A 95 8.55 -7.48 1.02
CA VAL A 95 9.67 -6.86 1.75
C VAL A 95 10.77 -6.41 0.80
N GLY A 96 11.49 -5.35 1.18
CA GLY A 96 12.59 -4.81 0.39
C GLY A 96 12.13 -4.06 -0.87
N MET A 97 10.84 -3.70 -0.98
CA MET A 97 10.37 -2.93 -2.14
C MET A 97 11.07 -1.57 -2.18
N THR A 98 11.45 -1.13 -3.36
CA THR A 98 12.17 0.13 -3.52
C THR A 98 11.22 1.25 -3.90
N LEU A 99 11.06 2.28 -3.06
CA LEU A 99 10.28 3.48 -3.39
C LEU A 99 11.21 4.56 -3.92
N ASP A 100 11.19 4.76 -5.23
CA ASP A 100 11.89 5.85 -5.90
C ASP A 100 11.00 7.08 -6.00
N VAL A 101 11.52 8.22 -5.54
CA VAL A 101 10.86 9.52 -5.63
C VAL A 101 11.77 10.49 -6.35
N THR A 102 11.36 10.92 -7.54
CA THR A 102 12.00 12.00 -8.29
C THR A 102 11.09 13.22 -8.27
N VAL A 103 11.64 14.38 -7.93
CA VAL A 103 10.92 15.66 -7.89
C VAL A 103 11.63 16.64 -8.81
N VAL A 104 10.91 17.21 -9.76
CA VAL A 104 11.42 18.19 -10.72
C VAL A 104 10.98 19.57 -10.26
N VAL A 105 11.93 20.39 -9.81
CA VAL A 105 11.66 21.77 -9.37
C VAL A 105 11.73 22.72 -10.56
N ARG A 106 12.73 22.54 -11.42
CA ARG A 106 12.91 23.34 -12.64
C ARG A 106 13.26 22.41 -13.79
N ASN A 107 12.62 22.62 -14.93
CA ASN A 107 12.95 21.98 -16.19
C ASN A 107 12.77 23.05 -17.28
N ASN A 108 13.88 23.66 -17.69
CA ASN A 108 13.95 24.63 -18.79
C ASN A 108 14.93 24.11 -19.87
N ASP A 109 15.09 24.86 -20.96
CA ASP A 109 15.86 24.42 -22.12
C ASP A 109 17.38 24.29 -21.85
N GLU A 110 17.88 24.88 -20.76
CA GLU A 110 19.30 24.94 -20.43
C GLU A 110 19.69 24.03 -19.24
N GLU A 111 18.80 23.85 -18.26
CA GLU A 111 19.05 23.12 -17.03
C GLU A 111 17.78 22.43 -16.48
N SER A 112 17.95 21.21 -15.97
CA SER A 112 16.96 20.51 -15.17
C SER A 112 17.44 20.39 -13.73
N LEU A 113 16.75 21.04 -12.80
CA LEU A 113 16.95 20.85 -11.36
C LEU A 113 15.91 19.85 -10.85
N TYR A 114 16.42 18.69 -10.43
CA TYR A 114 15.62 17.64 -9.84
C TYR A 114 16.28 17.08 -8.59
N TYR A 115 15.46 16.51 -7.71
CA TYR A 115 15.87 15.79 -6.51
C TYR A 115 15.42 14.36 -6.65
N TYR A 116 16.30 13.43 -6.29
CA TYR A 116 16.01 12.01 -6.25
C TYR A 116 16.16 11.51 -4.81
N SER A 117 15.24 10.67 -4.39
CA SER A 117 15.27 10.00 -3.09
C SER A 117 14.81 8.57 -3.28
N ASN A 118 15.38 7.68 -2.47
CA ASN A 118 15.13 6.25 -2.50
C ASN A 118 14.86 5.77 -1.07
N PHE A 119 13.84 4.94 -0.92
CA PHE A 119 13.42 4.37 0.36
C PHE A 119 13.17 2.88 0.22
N THR A 120 13.36 2.14 1.32
CA THR A 120 12.99 0.73 1.39
C THR A 120 11.64 0.61 2.09
N MET A 121 10.69 -0.07 1.44
CA MET A 121 9.32 -0.24 1.90
C MET A 121 9.04 -1.71 2.16
N ASN A 122 8.34 -2.00 3.26
CA ASN A 122 7.89 -3.34 3.60
C ASN A 122 6.38 -3.33 3.86
N ALA A 123 5.62 -4.09 3.07
CA ALA A 123 4.24 -4.44 3.34
C ALA A 123 4.22 -5.71 4.19
N LEU A 124 3.79 -5.59 5.44
CA LEU A 124 3.72 -6.68 6.40
C LEU A 124 2.27 -7.11 6.61
N ASP A 125 2.04 -8.40 6.79
CA ASP A 125 0.69 -8.87 7.11
C ASP A 125 0.20 -8.25 8.41
N VAL A 126 -1.09 -7.90 8.45
CA VAL A 126 -1.76 -7.54 9.69
C VAL A 126 -1.70 -8.78 10.59
N THR A 127 -0.71 -8.85 11.47
CA THR A 127 -0.73 -9.84 12.55
C THR A 127 -1.99 -9.56 13.33
N ALA A 128 -2.98 -10.45 13.20
CA ALA A 128 -4.20 -10.39 13.98
C ALA A 128 -3.78 -10.17 15.43
N SER A 129 -4.07 -8.98 15.97
CA SER A 129 -3.78 -8.68 17.37
C SER A 129 -4.32 -9.86 18.16
N PRO A 130 -3.49 -10.52 19.01
CA PRO A 130 -3.88 -11.76 19.64
C PRO A 130 -5.24 -11.55 20.27
N SER A 131 -6.25 -12.22 19.71
CA SER A 131 -7.59 -12.19 20.25
C SER A 131 -7.47 -12.86 21.61
N MET A 132 -7.29 -12.05 22.66
CA MET A 132 -7.49 -12.50 24.01
C MET A 132 -8.98 -12.81 24.13
N SER A 133 -9.36 -13.99 23.66
CA SER A 133 -10.61 -14.59 24.07
C SER A 133 -10.49 -14.74 25.60
N PRO A 134 -11.36 -14.08 26.39
CA PRO A 134 -11.32 -14.25 27.82
C PRO A 134 -11.55 -15.74 28.11
N THR A 135 -10.49 -16.43 28.53
CA THR A 135 -10.64 -17.75 29.15
C THR A 135 -11.39 -17.50 30.44
N ASN A 136 -12.71 -17.70 30.40
CA ASN A 136 -13.55 -17.70 31.58
C ASN A 136 -13.16 -18.97 32.36
N PRO A 137 -12.45 -18.87 33.50
CA PRO A 137 -12.13 -20.04 34.28
C PRO A 137 -13.33 -20.35 35.18
N ASP A 138 -13.91 -21.51 34.93
CA ASP A 138 -14.54 -22.38 35.91
C ASP A 138 -15.95 -22.03 36.41
N GLY A 139 -16.80 -23.06 36.48
CA GLY A 139 -18.14 -22.96 37.03
C GLY A 139 -19.13 -24.03 36.59
N THR A 140 -18.99 -25.25 37.14
CA THR A 140 -20.09 -26.18 37.55
C THR A 140 -20.63 -27.26 36.58
N THR A 141 -20.11 -28.48 36.81
CA THR A 141 -20.76 -29.81 36.96
C THR A 141 -21.74 -30.38 35.92
N ASN A 142 -21.27 -31.47 35.32
CA ASN A 142 -21.98 -32.56 34.64
C ASN A 142 -23.10 -33.20 35.50
N PRO A 143 -24.16 -33.75 34.87
CA PRO A 143 -24.53 -35.13 35.18
C PRO A 143 -24.67 -36.03 33.92
N PRO A 144 -24.50 -37.37 34.09
CA PRO A 144 -24.32 -38.32 33.01
C PRO A 144 -25.65 -38.72 32.37
N VAL A 145 -25.70 -38.81 31.03
CA VAL A 145 -26.83 -39.42 30.33
C VAL A 145 -26.32 -40.49 29.36
N THR A 146 -27.01 -41.62 29.43
CA THR A 146 -26.75 -42.97 28.90
C THR A 146 -26.73 -43.09 27.37
N PRO A 147 -26.03 -44.09 26.82
CA PRO A 147 -26.01 -44.38 25.39
C PRO A 147 -27.29 -45.12 24.95
N THR A 148 -27.99 -44.58 23.96
CA THR A 148 -29.04 -45.30 23.22
C THR A 148 -28.54 -45.62 21.83
N ALA A 149 -28.37 -46.92 21.55
CA ALA A 149 -28.13 -47.43 20.21
C ALA A 149 -29.43 -47.42 19.40
N GLY A 150 -29.36 -46.96 18.15
CA GLY A 150 -30.45 -47.02 17.17
C GLY A 150 -29.89 -46.87 15.74
N PRO A 151 -30.50 -47.53 14.73
CA PRO A 151 -29.78 -48.03 13.56
C PRO A 151 -29.64 -47.08 12.37
N SER A 152 -28.67 -47.46 11.54
CA SER A 152 -28.32 -47.04 10.18
C SER A 152 -29.50 -46.69 9.25
N ALA A 153 -29.44 -45.52 8.62
CA ALA A 153 -30.18 -45.18 7.40
C ALA A 153 -29.21 -44.67 6.32
N ALA A 154 -29.42 -45.15 5.10
CA ALA A 154 -28.59 -45.03 3.91
C ALA A 154 -28.44 -43.58 3.38
N PRO A 155 -27.39 -43.29 2.58
CA PRO A 155 -27.18 -41.97 2.00
C PRO A 155 -28.16 -41.74 0.84
N THR A 156 -28.91 -40.63 0.90
CA THR A 156 -29.67 -40.13 -0.25
C THR A 156 -28.91 -38.95 -0.86
N SER A 157 -28.61 -39.06 -2.15
CA SER A 157 -27.88 -38.10 -2.96
C SER A 157 -28.65 -36.79 -3.19
N ALA A 158 -27.88 -35.73 -3.44
CA ALA A 158 -28.24 -34.32 -3.63
C ALA A 158 -29.29 -34.01 -4.73
N PRO A 159 -29.84 -32.78 -4.72
CA PRO A 159 -29.23 -31.74 -5.54
C PRO A 159 -29.04 -30.42 -4.77
N THR A 160 -27.81 -29.89 -4.83
CA THR A 160 -27.47 -28.58 -4.26
C THR A 160 -27.97 -27.49 -5.20
N THR A 161 -29.02 -26.78 -4.80
CA THR A 161 -29.38 -25.50 -5.41
C THR A 161 -28.29 -24.50 -5.08
N LEU A 162 -27.67 -23.92 -6.11
CA LEU A 162 -26.67 -22.87 -5.99
C LEU A 162 -27.34 -21.61 -5.38
N PRO A 163 -26.94 -21.13 -4.19
CA PRO A 163 -27.44 -19.86 -3.69
C PRO A 163 -26.67 -18.73 -4.38
N THR A 164 -27.37 -17.95 -5.20
CA THR A 164 -26.87 -16.67 -5.71
C THR A 164 -26.94 -15.63 -4.59
N VAL A 165 -25.96 -15.64 -3.69
CA VAL A 165 -25.75 -14.54 -2.75
C VAL A 165 -24.94 -13.48 -3.48
N MET A 166 -25.59 -12.38 -3.87
CA MET A 166 -24.87 -11.16 -4.23
C MET A 166 -24.12 -10.67 -2.99
N PRO A 167 -22.81 -10.38 -3.08
CA PRO A 167 -22.11 -9.75 -1.98
C PRO A 167 -22.71 -8.36 -1.77
N THR A 168 -23.28 -8.15 -0.59
CA THR A 168 -23.60 -6.80 -0.14
C THR A 168 -22.26 -6.13 0.15
N MET A 169 -21.92 -5.11 -0.64
CA MET A 169 -20.78 -4.24 -0.39
C MET A 169 -20.99 -3.58 0.98
N SER A 170 -20.38 -4.15 2.02
CA SER A 170 -20.25 -3.45 3.29
C SER A 170 -19.25 -2.33 3.05
N SER A 171 -19.73 -1.09 3.15
CA SER A 171 -18.89 0.09 3.23
C SER A 171 -17.92 -0.10 4.38
N ALA A 172 -16.70 -0.56 4.07
CA ALA A 172 -15.60 -0.55 5.01
C ALA A 172 -15.44 0.88 5.50
N ALA A 173 -15.72 1.08 6.78
CA ALA A 173 -15.42 2.33 7.47
C ALA A 173 -13.95 2.65 7.19
N PHE A 174 -13.70 3.83 6.61
CA PHE A 174 -12.37 4.35 6.40
C PHE A 174 -11.61 4.27 7.72
N ALA A 175 -10.66 3.33 7.79
CA ALA A 175 -9.74 3.23 8.90
C ALA A 175 -9.02 4.58 9.03
N SER A 176 -8.85 5.01 10.28
CA SER A 176 -8.09 6.20 10.67
C SER A 176 -6.85 6.37 9.79
N GLN A 177 -6.86 7.40 8.96
CA GLN A 177 -5.77 7.74 8.07
C GLN A 177 -4.60 8.21 8.93
N THR A 178 -3.46 7.54 8.81
CA THR A 178 -2.21 8.02 9.39
C THR A 178 -1.48 8.76 8.29
N SER A 179 -1.62 10.09 8.26
CA SER A 179 -0.91 10.93 7.29
C SER A 179 0.58 10.92 7.61
N VAL A 180 1.40 10.48 6.64
CA VAL A 180 2.85 10.64 6.71
C VAL A 180 3.20 11.90 5.92
N ALA A 181 3.47 13.00 6.62
CA ALA A 181 3.90 14.24 6.00
C ALA A 181 5.41 14.18 5.68
N PHE A 182 5.76 14.40 4.42
CA PHE A 182 7.15 14.61 4.00
C PHE A 182 7.45 16.10 3.93
N THR A 183 8.57 16.52 4.51
CA THR A 183 9.11 17.86 4.30
C THR A 183 10.50 17.69 3.70
N ILE A 184 10.66 18.06 2.43
CA ILE A 184 11.99 18.24 1.84
C ILE A 184 12.56 19.51 2.46
N LEU A 185 13.32 19.36 3.54
CA LEU A 185 14.19 20.44 4.03
C LEU A 185 15.32 20.60 3.01
N GLY A 186 15.09 21.46 2.02
CA GLY A 186 16.13 21.92 1.11
C GLY A 186 17.17 22.73 1.89
N SER A 187 18.13 22.05 2.53
CA SER A 187 19.44 22.64 2.77
C SER A 187 20.19 22.56 1.45
N LEU A 188 20.31 23.73 0.83
CA LEU A 188 21.15 24.08 -0.31
C LEU A 188 22.49 23.31 -0.32
N MET A 189 22.55 22.19 -1.04
CA MET A 189 23.82 21.63 -1.52
C MET A 189 23.96 22.06 -2.99
N VAL A 190 24.71 23.15 -3.19
CA VAL A 190 25.17 23.56 -4.51
C VAL A 190 26.20 22.52 -4.95
N ALA A 191 25.82 21.63 -5.86
CA ALA A 191 26.78 20.90 -6.68
C ALA A 191 27.02 21.73 -7.96
N SER A 192 27.97 22.66 -7.89
CA SER A 192 28.53 23.26 -9.10
C SER A 192 29.43 22.24 -9.77
N PHE A 193 29.15 21.90 -11.03
CA PHE A 193 30.14 21.32 -11.93
C PHE A 193 30.48 22.39 -12.98
N LEU A 194 31.77 22.74 -13.03
CA LEU A 194 32.41 23.40 -14.17
C LEU A 194 32.45 22.44 -15.37
#